data_AF-A0A5N5RHD2-F1
#
_entry.id   AF-A0A5N5RHD2-F1
#
_cell.length_a   1.000
_cell.length_b   1.000
_cell.length_c   1.000
_cell.angle_alpha   90.00
_cell.angle_beta   90.00
_cell.angle_gamma   90.00
#
_symmetry.space_group_name_H-M   'P 1'
#
loop_
_entity.id
_entity.type
_entity.pdbx_description
1 polymer ?
#
loop_
_entity_poly.entity_id
_entity_poly.type
_entity_poly.pdbx_seq_one_letter_code
_entity_poly.pdbx_strand_id
1 'polypeptide(L)'
;MDWSTLWVSVASGVLISMLSAVGGVLWSSARQARKRVGERDERQRERDTAIEEGVRALLFDKLSRMHRVYVTQQRPCPLDVKERAEQIYLAYHTLGGNGIGTHMRDEIISAHRGPTPPPLPPRPGAATGLDDDVDGETLIP
;
A
#
# COMPACT_ATOMS: atom_id res chain seq x y z
N MET A 1 -7.11 -20.74 70.76
CA MET A 1 -7.38 -20.78 69.30
C MET A 1 -8.54 -19.83 69.10
N ASP A 2 -8.23 -18.63 68.67
CA ASP A 2 -9.12 -17.50 68.89
C ASP A 2 -10.15 -17.45 67.75
N TRP A 3 -11.43 -17.51 68.11
CA TRP A 3 -12.56 -17.54 67.18
C TRP A 3 -12.56 -16.39 66.15
N SER A 4 -11.96 -15.25 66.52
CA SER A 4 -11.71 -14.10 65.66
C SER A 4 -10.71 -14.39 64.53
N THR A 5 -9.67 -15.19 64.78
CA THR A 5 -8.67 -15.54 63.76
C THR A 5 -9.25 -16.43 62.66
N LEU A 6 -10.19 -17.32 63.00
CA LEU A 6 -10.92 -18.15 62.03
C LEU A 6 -11.82 -17.30 61.13
N TRP A 7 -12.54 -16.33 61.71
CA TRP A 7 -13.38 -15.40 60.95
C TRP A 7 -12.55 -14.49 60.03
N VAL A 8 -11.41 -14.00 60.49
CA VAL A 8 -10.49 -13.18 59.69
C VAL A 8 -9.93 -13.98 58.50
N SER A 9 -9.53 -15.25 58.70
CA SER A 9 -9.06 -16.10 57.60
C SER A 9 -10.13 -16.39 56.55
N VAL A 10 -11.37 -16.66 56.97
CA VAL A 10 -12.49 -16.88 56.04
C VAL A 10 -12.82 -15.60 55.25
N ALA A 11 -12.86 -14.45 55.90
CA ALA A 11 -13.10 -13.16 55.23
C ALA A 11 -11.97 -12.79 54.24
N SER A 12 -10.72 -13.11 54.57
CA SER A 12 -9.55 -12.86 53.72
C SER A 12 -9.59 -13.68 52.42
N GLY A 13 -9.98 -14.95 52.50
CA GLY A 13 -10.08 -15.83 51.32
C GLY A 13 -11.14 -15.36 50.33
N VAL A 14 -12.28 -14.88 50.82
CA VAL A 14 -13.34 -14.32 49.98
C VAL A 14 -12.86 -13.06 49.25
N LEU A 15 -12.16 -12.15 49.95
CA LEU A 15 -11.60 -10.94 49.35
C LEU A 15 -10.57 -11.24 48.25
N ILE A 16 -9.65 -12.19 48.48
CA ILE A 16 -8.63 -12.58 47.50
C ILE A 16 -9.27 -13.19 46.24
N SER A 17 -10.31 -14.02 46.41
CA SER A 17 -11.05 -14.61 45.30
C SER A 17 -11.78 -13.55 44.46
N MET A 18 -12.33 -12.53 45.11
CA MET A 18 -13.06 -11.45 44.46
C MET A 18 -12.12 -10.52 43.66
N LEU A 19 -10.95 -10.19 44.21
CA LEU A 19 -9.92 -9.42 43.49
C LEU A 19 -9.37 -10.20 42.27
N SER A 20 -9.19 -11.52 42.40
CA SER A 20 -8.72 -12.37 41.30
C SER A 20 -9.73 -12.46 40.15
N ALA A 21 -11.02 -12.52 40.45
CA ALA A 21 -12.07 -12.51 39.44
C ALA A 21 -12.06 -11.21 38.62
N VAL A 22 -11.88 -10.05 39.27
CA VAL A 22 -11.80 -8.75 38.58
C VAL A 22 -10.54 -8.65 37.72
N GLY A 23 -9.39 -9.08 38.24
CA GLY A 23 -8.14 -9.14 37.46
C GLY A 23 -8.24 -10.03 36.22
N GLY A 24 -8.91 -11.19 36.36
CA GLY A 24 -9.19 -12.10 35.25
C GLY A 24 -10.07 -11.48 34.16
N VAL A 25 -11.13 -10.75 34.54
CA VAL A 25 -12.00 -10.05 33.59
C VAL A 25 -11.23 -8.97 32.83
N LEU A 26 -10.44 -8.14 33.52
CA LEU A 26 -9.61 -7.10 32.90
C LEU A 26 -8.54 -7.68 31.96
N TRP A 27 -7.91 -8.79 32.34
CA TRP A 27 -6.96 -9.48 31.47
C TRP A 27 -7.64 -10.12 30.26
N SER A 28 -8.82 -10.70 30.44
CA SER A 28 -9.59 -11.31 29.36
C SER A 28 -10.07 -10.28 28.34
N SER A 29 -10.49 -9.09 28.78
CA SER A 29 -10.91 -8.00 27.89
C SER A 29 -9.72 -7.40 27.14
N ALA A 30 -8.58 -7.21 27.81
CA ALA A 30 -7.33 -6.78 27.18
C ALA A 30 -6.85 -7.80 26.11
N ARG A 31 -6.93 -9.10 26.42
CA ARG A 31 -6.58 -10.17 25.46
C ARG A 31 -7.54 -10.21 24.27
N GLN A 32 -8.83 -9.99 24.48
CA GLN A 32 -9.82 -9.95 23.41
C GLN A 32 -9.62 -8.75 22.47
N ALA A 33 -9.27 -7.58 23.01
CA ALA A 33 -8.95 -6.41 22.19
C ALA A 33 -7.73 -6.67 21.28
N ARG A 34 -6.66 -7.26 21.83
CA ARG A 34 -5.45 -7.61 21.07
C ARG A 34 -5.70 -8.62 19.95
N LYS A 35 -6.55 -9.62 20.18
CA LYS A 35 -6.91 -10.61 19.14
C LYS A 35 -7.60 -9.97 17.92
N ARG A 36 -8.53 -9.05 18.16
CA ARG A 36 -9.26 -8.36 17.07
C ARG A 36 -8.36 -7.45 16.24
N VAL A 37 -7.34 -6.86 16.85
CA VAL A 37 -6.33 -6.06 16.14
C VAL A 37 -5.46 -6.99 15.28
N GLY A 38 -4.99 -8.12 15.83
CA GLY A 38 -4.22 -9.10 15.07
C GLY A 38 -4.94 -9.64 13.83
N GLU A 39 -6.21 -10.04 13.95
CA GLU A 39 -7.00 -10.54 12.82
C GLU A 39 -7.25 -9.47 11.74
N ARG A 40 -7.37 -8.20 12.13
CA ARG A 40 -7.51 -7.08 11.18
C ARG A 40 -6.19 -6.82 10.46
N ASP A 41 -5.09 -6.84 11.18
CA ASP A 41 -3.75 -6.65 10.62
C ASP A 41 -3.39 -7.78 9.64
N GLU A 42 -3.73 -9.03 9.95
CA GLU A 42 -3.52 -10.17 9.05
C GLU A 42 -4.31 -10.01 7.74
N ARG A 43 -5.62 -9.72 7.83
CA ARG A 43 -6.45 -9.47 6.65
C ARG A 43 -5.99 -8.28 5.83
N GLN A 44 -5.50 -7.24 6.50
CA GLN A 44 -4.96 -6.06 5.83
C GLN A 44 -3.68 -6.42 5.08
N ARG A 45 -2.76 -7.16 5.70
CA ARG A 45 -1.52 -7.63 5.05
C ARG A 45 -1.80 -8.54 3.86
N GLU A 46 -2.77 -9.45 3.95
CA GLU A 46 -3.18 -10.30 2.83
C GLU A 46 -3.70 -9.47 1.66
N ARG A 47 -4.54 -8.45 1.95
CA ARG A 47 -5.05 -7.52 0.94
C ARG A 47 -3.93 -6.69 0.33
N ASP A 48 -3.05 -6.13 1.15
CA ASP A 48 -1.94 -5.31 0.69
C ASP A 48 -1.00 -6.14 -0.19
N THR A 49 -0.70 -7.38 0.21
CA THR A 49 0.11 -8.32 -0.60
C THR A 49 -0.55 -8.59 -1.95
N ALA A 50 -1.85 -8.88 -1.99
CA ALA A 50 -2.57 -9.12 -3.24
C ALA A 50 -2.60 -7.88 -4.15
N ILE A 51 -2.70 -6.69 -3.56
CA ILE A 51 -2.63 -5.41 -4.29
C ILE A 51 -1.22 -5.21 -4.84
N GLU A 52 -0.18 -5.41 -4.04
CA GLU A 52 1.22 -5.29 -4.46
C GLU A 52 1.54 -6.24 -5.62
N GLU A 53 1.08 -7.50 -5.55
CA GLU A 53 1.24 -8.47 -6.63
C GLU A 53 0.50 -8.05 -7.91
N GLY A 54 -0.74 -7.56 -7.79
CA GLY A 54 -1.51 -7.06 -8.91
C GLY A 54 -0.86 -5.85 -9.58
N VAL A 55 -0.38 -4.89 -8.78
CA VAL A 55 0.35 -3.71 -9.28
C VAL A 55 1.65 -4.12 -9.95
N ARG A 56 2.39 -5.07 -9.35
CA ARG A 56 3.62 -5.62 -9.93
C ARG A 56 3.35 -6.24 -11.30
N ALA A 57 2.29 -7.03 -11.44
CA ALA A 57 1.90 -7.64 -12.72
C ALA A 57 1.53 -6.59 -13.78
N LEU A 58 0.83 -5.52 -13.39
CA LEU A 58 0.46 -4.42 -14.29
C LEU A 58 1.69 -3.63 -14.77
N LEU A 59 2.63 -3.33 -13.86
CA LEU A 59 3.89 -2.66 -14.21
C LEU A 59 4.73 -3.52 -15.15
N PHE A 60 4.75 -4.83 -14.92
CA PHE A 60 5.41 -5.79 -15.81
C PHE A 60 4.78 -5.84 -17.21
N ASP A 61 3.45 -5.87 -17.33
CA ASP A 61 2.77 -5.79 -18.65
C ASP A 61 3.12 -4.48 -19.37
N LYS A 62 3.14 -3.36 -18.63
CA LYS A 62 3.49 -2.06 -19.18
C LYS A 62 4.93 -2.04 -19.72
N LEU A 63 5.88 -2.56 -18.95
CA LEU A 63 7.27 -2.67 -19.37
C LEU A 63 7.42 -3.60 -20.58
N SER A 64 6.73 -4.75 -20.57
CA SER A 64 6.71 -5.71 -21.68
C SER A 64 6.13 -5.10 -22.95
N ARG A 65 5.09 -4.27 -22.84
CA ARG A 65 4.50 -3.55 -23.97
C ARG A 65 5.47 -2.53 -24.55
N MET A 66 6.19 -1.79 -23.70
CA MET A 66 7.22 -0.85 -24.15
C MET A 66 8.36 -1.60 -24.85
N HIS A 67 8.84 -2.70 -24.26
CA HIS A 67 9.84 -3.57 -24.86
C HIS A 67 9.42 -4.03 -26.27
N ARG A 68 8.20 -4.55 -26.42
CA ARG A 68 7.68 -4.97 -27.72
C ARG A 68 7.67 -3.85 -28.77
N VAL A 69 7.29 -2.63 -28.39
CA VAL A 69 7.18 -1.50 -29.32
C VAL A 69 8.55 -0.97 -29.74
N TYR A 70 9.51 -0.85 -28.83
CA TYR A 70 10.79 -0.19 -29.12
C TYR A 70 11.91 -1.16 -29.49
N VAL A 71 11.89 -2.38 -28.94
CA VAL A 71 12.91 -3.39 -29.19
C VAL A 71 12.46 -4.32 -30.32
N THR A 72 11.31 -4.98 -30.19
CA THR A 72 10.85 -5.97 -31.19
C THR A 72 10.44 -5.34 -32.52
N GLN A 73 9.72 -4.21 -32.48
CA GLN A 73 9.29 -3.49 -33.70
C GLN A 73 10.36 -2.52 -34.24
N GLN A 74 11.57 -2.50 -33.64
CA GLN A 74 12.70 -1.64 -34.02
C GLN A 74 12.32 -0.16 -34.18
N ARG A 75 11.37 0.33 -33.38
CA ARG A 75 11.01 1.75 -33.43
C ARG A 75 12.08 2.58 -32.72
N PRO A 76 12.37 3.79 -33.24
CA PRO A 76 13.26 4.71 -32.55
C PRO A 76 12.73 4.98 -31.13
N CYS A 77 13.61 4.80 -30.13
CA CYS A 77 13.28 4.99 -28.73
C CYS A 77 13.72 6.39 -28.27
N PRO A 78 12.76 7.31 -28.05
CA PRO A 78 13.08 8.66 -27.59
C PRO A 78 13.44 8.67 -26.09
N LEU A 79 14.10 9.75 -25.62
CA LEU A 79 14.68 9.80 -24.26
C LEU A 79 13.62 9.76 -23.16
N ASP A 80 12.47 10.42 -23.36
CA ASP A 80 11.32 10.44 -22.45
C ASP A 80 10.77 9.02 -22.19
N VAL A 81 10.78 8.17 -23.22
CA VAL A 81 10.37 6.77 -23.11
C VAL A 81 11.36 5.96 -22.28
N LYS A 82 12.66 6.22 -22.41
CA LYS A 82 13.70 5.55 -21.61
C LYS A 82 13.60 5.92 -20.13
N GLU A 83 13.44 7.22 -19.83
CA GLU A 83 13.20 7.68 -18.45
C GLU A 83 11.93 7.08 -17.86
N ARG A 84 10.86 7.00 -18.65
CA ARG A 84 9.62 6.35 -18.22
C ARG A 84 9.79 4.86 -17.95
N ALA A 85 10.55 4.16 -18.79
CA ALA A 85 10.86 2.74 -18.59
C ALA A 85 11.62 2.53 -17.28
N GLU A 86 12.58 3.40 -16.97
CA GLU A 86 13.36 3.36 -15.73
C GLU A 86 12.48 3.58 -14.50
N GLN A 87 11.60 4.58 -14.54
CA GLN A 87 10.66 4.84 -13.43
C GLN A 87 9.70 3.67 -13.18
N ILE A 88 9.18 3.06 -14.25
CA ILE A 88 8.31 1.88 -14.16
C ILE A 88 9.08 0.69 -13.58
N TYR A 89 10.33 0.49 -14.02
CA TYR A 89 11.19 -0.56 -13.51
C TYR A 89 11.52 -0.37 -12.03
N LEU A 90 11.86 0.84 -11.59
CA LEU A 90 12.14 1.13 -10.18
C LEU A 90 10.95 0.82 -9.28
N ALA A 91 9.74 1.21 -9.69
CA ALA A 91 8.51 0.89 -8.97
C ALA A 91 8.26 -0.63 -8.94
N TYR A 92 8.46 -1.32 -10.06
CA TYR A 92 8.35 -2.77 -10.15
C TYR A 92 9.36 -3.50 -9.25
N HIS A 93 10.61 -3.05 -9.23
CA HIS A 93 11.69 -3.65 -8.45
C HIS A 93 11.47 -3.46 -6.95
N THR A 94 11.04 -2.26 -6.53
CA THR A 94 10.72 -1.94 -5.13
C THR A 94 9.63 -2.86 -4.58
N LEU A 95 8.65 -3.22 -5.41
CA LEU A 95 7.58 -4.14 -5.03
C LEU A 95 8.02 -5.61 -4.95
N GLY A 96 9.30 -5.95 -5.18
CA GLY A 96 9.77 -7.35 -5.19
C GLY A 96 9.81 -7.98 -6.59
N GLY A 97 10.14 -7.18 -7.61
CA GLY A 97 10.26 -7.61 -9.00
C GLY A 97 11.38 -8.63 -9.25
N ASN A 98 11.10 -9.64 -10.09
CA ASN A 98 12.06 -10.67 -10.48
C ASN A 98 12.99 -10.17 -11.61
N GLY A 99 14.22 -10.68 -11.69
CA GLY A 99 15.29 -10.22 -12.62
C GLY A 99 14.95 -10.25 -14.12
N ILE A 100 13.81 -10.83 -14.52
CA ILE A 100 13.29 -10.77 -15.90
C ILE A 100 12.94 -9.32 -16.30
N GLY A 101 12.39 -8.52 -15.38
CA GLY A 101 12.08 -7.11 -15.64
C GLY A 101 13.33 -6.26 -15.90
N THR A 102 14.46 -6.61 -15.26
CA THR A 102 15.76 -5.95 -15.43
C THR A 102 16.27 -6.11 -16.85
N HIS A 103 16.21 -7.33 -17.39
CA HIS A 103 16.64 -7.62 -18.76
C HIS A 103 15.84 -6.82 -19.80
N MET A 104 14.51 -6.76 -19.65
CA MET A 104 13.66 -5.97 -20.55
C MET A 104 13.98 -4.48 -20.49
N ARG A 105 14.22 -3.94 -19.30
CA ARG A 105 14.61 -2.55 -19.12
C ARG A 105 15.97 -2.26 -19.78
N ASP A 106 16.95 -3.14 -19.61
CA ASP A 106 18.27 -2.97 -20.23
C ASP A 106 18.19 -2.97 -21.76
N GLU A 107 17.37 -3.85 -22.33
CA GLU A 107 17.10 -3.86 -23.78
C GLU A 107 16.41 -2.58 -24.26
N ILE A 108 15.44 -2.04 -23.51
CA ILE A 108 14.78 -0.76 -23.85
C ILE A 108 15.78 0.40 -23.81
N ILE A 109 16.65 0.45 -22.79
CA ILE A 109 17.68 1.49 -22.67
C ILE A 109 18.71 1.37 -23.80
N SER A 110 19.07 0.14 -24.17
CA SER A 110 20.00 -0.14 -25.27
C SER A 110 19.40 0.09 -26.66
N ALA A 111 18.07 0.21 -26.79
CA ALA A 111 17.41 0.42 -28.09
C ALA A 111 17.90 1.70 -28.78
N HIS A 112 18.00 1.64 -30.12
CA HIS A 112 18.52 2.73 -30.95
C HIS A 112 17.72 4.03 -30.71
N ARG A 113 18.45 5.11 -30.44
CA ARG A 113 17.86 6.43 -30.27
C ARG A 113 17.34 6.93 -31.61
N GLY A 114 16.11 7.38 -31.64
CA GLY A 114 15.68 8.25 -32.74
C GLY A 114 15.01 9.51 -32.23
N PRO A 115 14.58 10.37 -33.16
CA PRO A 115 14.12 11.71 -32.83
C PRO A 115 12.92 11.66 -31.90
N THR A 116 12.96 12.47 -30.84
CA THR A 116 11.83 12.65 -29.93
C THR A 116 10.64 13.18 -30.73
N PRO A 117 9.50 12.47 -30.77
CA PRO A 117 8.31 12.99 -31.43
C PRO A 117 7.88 14.29 -30.72
N PRO A 118 7.31 15.26 -31.45
CA PRO A 118 6.81 16.49 -30.83
C PRO A 118 5.84 16.14 -29.69
N PRO A 119 5.77 16.96 -28.63
CA PRO A 119 4.89 16.72 -27.50
C PRO A 119 3.47 16.50 -28.03
N LEU A 120 2.82 15.43 -27.55
CA LEU A 120 1.45 15.14 -27.94
C LEU A 120 0.59 16.38 -27.64
N PRO A 121 -0.31 16.79 -28.56
CA PRO A 121 -1.26 17.83 -28.25
C PRO A 121 -2.02 17.43 -26.97
N PRO A 122 -2.41 18.41 -26.14
CA PRO A 122 -3.21 18.13 -24.95
C PRO A 122 -4.39 17.25 -25.35
N ARG A 123 -4.63 16.16 -24.60
CA ARG A 123 -5.74 15.24 -24.91
C ARG A 123 -7.02 16.09 -25.02
N PRO A 124 -7.83 15.91 -26.06
CA PRO A 124 -9.15 16.55 -26.11
C PRO A 124 -9.91 16.15 -24.83
N GLY A 125 -10.13 17.12 -23.94
CA GLY A 125 -10.71 16.92 -22.61
C GLY A 125 -9.78 17.17 -21.40
N ALA A 126 -8.49 17.47 -21.59
CA ALA A 126 -7.61 17.88 -20.48
C ALA A 126 -7.71 19.38 -20.13
N ALA A 127 -8.37 20.18 -20.97
CA ALA A 127 -8.59 21.62 -20.78
C ALA A 127 -10.05 21.95 -20.40
N THR A 128 -10.80 20.98 -19.88
CA THR A 128 -12.21 21.18 -19.52
C THR A 128 -12.48 20.45 -18.21
N GLY A 129 -12.31 21.16 -17.10
CA GLY A 129 -12.68 20.70 -15.77
C GLY A 129 -11.51 20.72 -14.79
N LEU A 130 -11.17 21.90 -14.27
CA LEU A 130 -11.44 22.26 -12.87
C LEU A 130 -11.00 23.71 -12.60
N ASP A 131 -11.48 24.67 -13.41
CA ASP A 131 -11.46 26.09 -13.07
C ASP A 131 -12.88 26.45 -12.57
N ASP A 132 -13.32 25.78 -11.48
CA ASP A 132 -14.41 26.32 -10.67
C ASP A 132 -13.78 27.45 -9.84
N ASP A 133 -13.71 28.63 -10.47
CA ASP A 133 -13.51 29.91 -9.79
C ASP A 133 -14.63 30.07 -8.75
N VAL A 134 -14.26 29.76 -7.51
CA VAL A 134 -14.90 30.22 -6.29
C VAL A 134 -14.58 31.72 -6.17
N ASP A 135 -15.25 32.53 -6.98
CA ASP A 135 -15.31 33.99 -6.82
C ASP A 135 -16.78 34.41 -7.01
N GLY A 136 -17.60 33.99 -6.04
CA GLY A 136 -18.94 34.50 -5.82
C GLY A 136 -18.98 35.18 -4.47
N GLU A 137 -18.79 36.50 -4.48
CA GLU A 137 -18.94 37.38 -3.34
C GLU A 137 -20.23 37.08 -2.56
N THR A 138 -20.11 36.51 -1.35
CA THR A 138 -21.14 36.68 -0.32
C THR A 138 -21.04 38.10 0.22
N LEU A 139 -21.64 39.03 -0.53
CA LEU A 139 -22.18 40.28 0.00
C LEU A 139 -23.39 39.89 0.87
N ILE A 140 -23.23 39.93 2.18
CA ILE A 140 -24.33 39.76 3.14
C ILE A 140 -25.02 41.13 3.27
N PRO A 141 -26.35 41.26 2.98
CA PRO A 141 -27.13 42.43 3.35
C PRO A 141 -27.47 42.46 4.84
#